data_AF-A0A496Q9B7-F1
#
_entry.id   AF-A0A496Q9B7-F1
#
_cell.length_a   1.000
_cell.length_b   1.000
_cell.length_c   1.000
_cell.angle_alpha   90.00
_cell.angle_beta   90.00
_cell.angle_gamma   90.00
#
_symmetry.space_group_name_H-M   'P 1'
#
loop_
_entity.id
_entity.type
_entity.pdbx_description
1 polymer ?
#
loop_
_entity_poly.entity_id
_entity_poly.type
_entity_poly.pdbx_seq_one_letter_code
_entity_poly.pdbx_strand_id
1 'polypeptide(L)' 'MQITIPEEIIHHFLEDNKEGMRQLITYFLNAVVEEEARIQSGAMPYERTNSRKAHRNGYKKDN' A
#
# COMPACT_ATOMS: atom_id res chain seq x y z
N MET A 1 -5.80 10.08 3.50
CA MET A 1 -5.60 8.99 2.54
C MET A 1 -6.92 8.72 1.82
N GLN A 2 -6.92 8.75 0.49
CA GLN A 2 -8.01 8.23 -0.34
C GLN A 2 -7.48 6.95 -1.00
N ILE A 3 -8.18 5.84 -0.86
CA ILE A 3 -7.81 4.56 -1.46
C ILE A 3 -8.79 4.32 -2.61
N THR A 4 -8.27 4.15 -3.81
CA THR A 4 -9.05 3.74 -4.98
C THR A 4 -8.73 2.28 -5.25
N ILE A 5 -9.76 1.43 -5.23
CA ILE A 5 -9.58 0.00 -5.50
C ILE A 5 -9.58 -0.19 -7.02
N PRO A 6 -8.58 -0.87 -7.60
CA PRO A 6 -8.56 -1.21 -9.03
C PRO A 6 -9.76 -2.07 -9.42
N GLU A 7 -10.31 -1.82 -10.61
CA GLU A 7 -11.47 -2.57 -11.16
C GLU A 7 -11.17 -4.07 -11.29
N GLU A 8 -9.93 -4.42 -11.66
CA GLU A 8 -9.46 -5.81 -11.78
C GLU A 8 -9.59 -6.59 -10.46
N ILE A 9 -9.24 -5.98 -9.33
CA ILE A 9 -9.35 -6.61 -8.00
C ILE A 9 -10.81 -6.81 -7.63
N ILE A 10 -11.68 -5.86 -7.98
CA ILE A 10 -13.12 -5.96 -7.75
C ILE A 10 -13.71 -7.09 -8.62
N HIS A 11 -13.32 -7.16 -9.89
CA HIS A 11 -13.75 -8.22 -10.79
C HIS A 11 -13.34 -9.60 -10.27
N HIS A 12 -12.07 -9.76 -9.88
CA HIS A 12 -11.57 -11.01 -9.28
C HIS A 12 -12.32 -11.39 -8.00
N PHE A 13 -12.67 -10.41 -7.17
CA PHE A 13 -13.48 -10.66 -5.98
C PHE A 13 -14.90 -11.15 -6.29
N LEU A 14 -15.51 -10.62 -7.36
CA LEU A 14 -16.85 -11.03 -7.78
C LEU A 14 -16.85 -12.41 -8.46
N GLU A 15 -15.77 -12.78 -9.16
CA GLU A 15 -15.63 -14.08 -9.83
C GLU A 15 -15.17 -15.20 -8.89
N ASP A 16 -14.11 -14.95 -8.10
CA ASP A 16 -13.58 -15.87 -7.09
C ASP A 16 -13.45 -15.14 -5.76
N ASN A 17 -14.45 -15.33 -4.91
CA ASN A 17 -14.51 -14.68 -3.60
C ASN A 17 -13.26 -14.95 -2.77
N LYS A 18 -12.67 -16.16 -2.83
CA LYS A 18 -11.53 -16.49 -1.96
C LYS A 18 -10.25 -15.80 -2.43
N GLU A 19 -9.92 -15.94 -3.72
CA GLU A 19 -8.69 -15.35 -4.26
C GLU A 19 -8.80 -13.84 -4.41
N GLY A 20 -9.96 -13.33 -4.84
CA GLY A 20 -10.19 -11.89 -4.92
C GLY A 20 -10.25 -11.22 -3.55
N MET A 21 -10.76 -11.87 -2.50
CA MET A 21 -10.68 -11.33 -1.14
C MET A 21 -9.22 -11.27 -0.66
N ARG A 22 -8.41 -12.28 -0.98
CA ARG A 22 -6.97 -12.27 -0.70
C ARG A 22 -6.29 -11.07 -1.36
N GLN A 23 -6.53 -10.87 -2.66
CA GLN A 23 -5.95 -9.76 -3.42
C GLN A 23 -6.41 -8.40 -2.88
N LEU A 24 -7.70 -8.27 -2.54
CA LEU A 24 -8.26 -7.05 -1.97
C LEU A 24 -7.61 -6.69 -0.62
N ILE A 25 -7.48 -7.68 0.27
CA ILE A 25 -6.84 -7.49 1.57
C ILE A 25 -5.36 -7.13 1.39
N THR A 26 -4.63 -7.84 0.53
CA THR A 26 -3.22 -7.54 0.23
C THR A 26 -3.07 -6.11 -0.30
N TYR A 27 -3.92 -5.69 -1.24
CA TYR A 27 -3.90 -4.33 -1.79
C TYR A 27 -4.13 -3.28 -0.68
N PHE A 28 -5.15 -3.49 0.15
CA PHE A 28 -5.47 -2.59 1.24
C PHE A 28 -4.33 -2.49 2.26
N LEU A 29 -3.77 -3.63 2.69
CA LEU A 29 -2.67 -3.65 3.65
C LEU A 29 -1.41 -2.97 3.11
N ASN A 30 -1.09 -3.17 1.83
CA ASN A 30 0.02 -2.47 1.20
C ASN A 30 -0.19 -0.94 1.18
N ALA A 31 -1.41 -0.47 0.91
CA ALA A 31 -1.73 0.95 0.97
C ALA A 31 -1.60 1.53 2.39
N VAL A 32 -2.02 0.79 3.41
CA VAL A 32 -1.87 1.19 4.82
C VAL A 32 -0.39 1.26 5.21
N VAL A 33 0.40 0.24 4.86
CA VAL A 33 1.85 0.21 5.16
C VAL A 33 2.58 1.38 4.50
N GLU A 34 2.22 1.75 3.28
CA GLU A 34 2.76 2.92 2.60
C GLU A 34 2.51 4.24 3.35
N GLU A 35 1.30 4.40 3.88
CA GLU A 35 0.91 5.58 4.65
C GLU A 35 1.61 5.60 6.01
N GLU A 36 1.74 4.45 6.69
CA GLU A 36 2.52 4.33 7.91
C GLU A 36 4.00 4.69 7.67
N ALA A 37 4.59 4.20 6.58
CA ALA A 37 5.95 4.55 6.18
C ALA A 37 6.11 6.05 5.91
N ARG A 38 5.09 6.70 5.32
CA ARG A 38 5.06 8.16 5.13
C ARG A 38 5.01 8.90 6.47
N ILE A 39 4.12 8.49 7.38
CA ILE A 39 3.99 9.09 8.71
C ILE A 39 5.30 8.94 9.49
N GLN A 40 5.91 7.76 9.47
CA GLN A 40 7.15 7.47 10.18
C GLN A 40 8.35 8.24 9.60
N SER A 41 8.50 8.26 8.27
CA SER A 41 9.59 9.01 7.62
C SER A 41 9.35 10.51 7.61
N GLY A 42 8.11 10.97 7.82
CA GLY A 42 7.73 12.38 7.75
C GLY A 42 7.86 12.98 6.35
N ALA A 43 7.90 12.13 5.32
CA ALA A 43 8.11 12.52 3.93
C ALA A 43 7.47 11.51 2.96
N MET A 44 7.03 11.98 1.81
CA MET A 44 6.64 11.16 0.66
C MET A 44 7.87 10.53 0.00
N PRO A 45 7.67 9.46 -0.83
CA PRO A 45 8.73 8.92 -1.66
C PRO A 45 9.43 10.02 -2.48
N TYR A 46 10.76 10.05 -2.40
CA TYR A 46 11.62 11.01 -3.10
C TYR A 46 11.35 12.51 -2.82
N GLU A 47 10.48 12.83 -1.87
CA GLU A 47 10.19 14.23 -1.51
C GLU A 47 11.39 14.90 -0.87
N ARG A 48 11.75 16.09 -1.38
CA ARG A 48 12.76 16.94 -0.74
C ARG A 48 12.08 17.77 0.34
N THR A 49 12.28 17.35 1.59
CA THR A 49 11.79 18.08 2.77
C THR A 49 12.80 18.03 3.90
N ASN A 50 12.88 19.12 4.66
CA ASN A 50 13.69 19.22 5.87
C ASN A 50 13.01 18.53 7.08
N SER A 51 11.72 18.16 6.98
CA SER A 51 10.96 17.46 8.03
C SER A 51 11.19 15.95 8.07
N ARG A 52 12.02 15.40 7.16
CA ARG A 52 12.29 13.97 7.03
C ARG A 52 13.00 13.45 8.28
N LYS A 53 12.46 12.39 8.87
CA LYS A 53 12.99 11.73 10.08
C LYS A 53 13.75 10.44 9.78
N ALA A 54 13.44 9.78 8.66
CA ALA A 54 14.06 8.51 8.27
C ALA A 54 14.10 8.33 6.75
N HIS A 55 14.98 7.44 6.29
CA HIS A 55 15.02 6.97 4.91
C HIS A 55 14.31 5.62 4.78
N ARG A 56 13.55 5.44 3.70
CA ARG A 56 12.92 4.16 3.36
C ARG A 56 13.99 3.20 2.81
N ASN A 57 13.90 1.92 3.16
CA ASN A 57 14.87 0.88 2.76
C ASN A 57 14.23 -0.19 1.84
N GLY A 58 13.48 0.25 0.84
CA GLY A 58 12.79 -0.63 -0.10
C GLY A 58 11.67 -1.46 0.53
N TYR A 59 11.29 -2.54 -0.15
CA TYR A 59 10.19 -3.42 0.22
C TYR A 59 10.72 -4.83 0.50
N LYS A 60 10.11 -5.51 1.47
CA LYS A 60 10.28 -6.95 1.63
C LYS A 60 9.30 -7.64 0.68
N LYS A 61 9.78 -8.64 -0.06
CA LYS A 61 8.90 -9.47 -0.89
C LYS A 61 8.03 -10.34 0.01
N ASP A 62 6.78 -10.51 -0.38
CA ASP A 62 5.92 -11.54 0.18
C ASP A 62 6.49 -12.91 -0.18
N ASN A 63 6.58 -13.80 0.82
CA ASN A 63 7.08 -15.18 0.68
C ASN A 63 5.99 -16.11 0.17
#